data_AF-A0A346P9E1-F1
#
_entry.id   AF-A0A346P9E1-F1
#
_cell.length_a   1.000
_cell.length_b   1.000
_cell.length_c   1.000
_cell.angle_alpha   90.00
_cell.angle_beta   90.00
_cell.angle_gamma   90.00
#
_symmetry.space_group_name_H-M   'P 1'
#
loop_
_entity.id
_entity.type
_entity.pdbx_description
1 polymer ?
#
loop_
_entity_poly.entity_id
_entity_poly.type
_entity_poly.pdbx_seq_one_letter_code
_entity_poly.pdbx_strand_id
1 'polypeptide(L)'
;MSAAPVKPDPPELPAYVLDPLESQSPKRLELIAEYAANLATWKRAKQRHELEQKRDEDEIEEGELKNLEDREISTDPKDYEKVPTGGAYITIKETKPGYQYYYWQWRDGESWKNEYIAPVNPK
;
A
#
# COMPACT_ATOMS: atom_id res chain seq x y z
N MET A 1 28.39 -9.23 44.25
CA MET A 1 27.30 -8.26 44.13
C MET A 1 26.72 -8.40 42.74
N SER A 2 25.44 -8.77 42.58
CA SER A 2 24.81 -8.80 41.25
C SER A 2 24.56 -7.37 40.79
N ALA A 3 24.89 -7.07 39.53
CA ALA A 3 24.59 -5.77 38.93
C ALA A 3 23.08 -5.52 38.92
N ALA A 4 22.68 -4.27 39.19
CA ALA A 4 21.28 -3.87 39.08
C ALA A 4 20.81 -3.99 37.61
N PRO A 5 19.54 -4.36 37.38
CA PRO A 5 18.99 -4.41 36.03
C PRO A 5 19.00 -3.01 35.40
N VAL A 6 19.42 -2.93 34.14
CA VAL A 6 19.44 -1.69 33.36
C VAL A 6 18.12 -1.57 32.60
N LYS A 7 17.51 -0.37 32.63
CA LYS A 7 16.29 -0.06 31.87
C LYS A 7 16.62 0.00 30.36
N PRO A 8 15.80 -0.59 29.47
CA PRO A 8 16.00 -0.49 28.03
C PRO A 8 15.74 0.94 27.51
N ASP A 9 16.35 1.27 26.37
CA ASP A 9 16.10 2.54 25.67
C ASP A 9 14.68 2.58 25.09
N PRO A 10 13.97 3.72 25.20
CA PRO A 10 12.62 3.84 24.65
C PRO A 10 12.64 3.91 23.12
N PRO A 11 11.64 3.32 22.44
CA PRO A 11 11.49 3.47 20.99
C PRO A 11 11.09 4.91 20.61
N GLU A 12 11.21 5.25 19.34
CA GLU A 12 10.76 6.54 18.78
C GLU A 12 9.23 6.63 18.74
N LEU A 13 8.62 6.84 19.92
CA LEU A 13 7.19 7.02 20.09
C LEU A 13 6.90 8.28 20.92
N PRO A 14 5.73 8.91 20.73
CA PRO A 14 5.34 10.05 21.56
C PRO A 14 5.24 9.69 23.04
N ALA A 15 5.53 10.66 23.91
CA ALA A 15 5.48 10.49 25.37
C ALA A 15 4.12 9.97 25.87
N TYR A 16 3.01 10.40 25.26
CA TYR A 16 1.67 9.93 25.63
C TYR A 16 1.44 8.42 25.36
N VAL A 17 2.33 7.76 24.61
CA VAL A 17 2.35 6.30 24.44
C VAL A 17 3.35 5.66 25.40
N LEU A 18 4.53 6.27 25.56
CA LEU A 18 5.61 5.75 26.40
C LEU A 18 5.26 5.80 27.90
N ASP A 19 4.79 6.95 28.41
CA ASP A 19 4.54 7.12 29.85
C ASP A 19 3.50 6.11 30.38
N PRO A 20 2.37 5.86 29.68
CA PRO A 20 1.45 4.81 30.09
C PRO A 20 2.04 3.40 30.03
N LEU A 21 2.94 3.09 29.08
CA LEU A 21 3.62 1.79 29.03
C LEU A 21 4.58 1.62 30.20
N GLU A 22 5.41 2.61 30.50
CA GLU A 22 6.40 2.54 31.58
C GLU A 22 5.78 2.40 32.98
N SER A 23 4.54 2.87 33.15
CA SER A 23 3.78 2.73 34.40
C SER A 23 3.11 1.35 34.57
N GLN A 24 3.17 0.46 33.58
CA GLN A 24 2.53 -0.86 33.68
C GLN A 24 3.36 -1.85 34.48
N SER A 25 2.66 -2.81 35.10
CA SER A 25 3.32 -3.99 35.68
C SER A 25 3.87 -4.90 34.59
N PRO A 26 4.91 -5.73 34.88
CA PRO A 26 5.46 -6.66 33.89
C PRO A 26 4.40 -7.54 33.23
N LYS A 27 3.42 -8.04 34.00
CA LYS A 27 2.36 -8.89 33.46
C LYS A 27 1.45 -8.15 32.47
N ARG A 28 1.19 -6.86 32.70
CA ARG A 28 0.42 -6.04 31.76
C ARG A 28 1.23 -5.72 30.51
N LEU A 29 2.53 -5.48 30.64
CA LEU A 29 3.42 -5.28 29.49
C LEU A 29 3.44 -6.50 28.56
N GLU A 30 3.44 -7.72 29.09
CA GLU A 30 3.32 -8.94 28.30
C GLU A 30 2.02 -8.98 27.48
N LEU A 31 0.88 -8.69 28.12
CA LEU A 31 -0.43 -8.66 27.45
C LEU A 31 -0.51 -7.57 26.37
N ILE A 32 0.07 -6.40 26.64
CA ILE A 32 0.13 -5.30 25.69
C ILE A 32 1.01 -5.68 24.49
N ALA A 33 2.15 -6.31 24.72
CA ALA A 33 3.05 -6.76 23.66
C ALA A 33 2.34 -7.77 22.73
N GLU A 34 1.65 -8.76 23.31
CA GLU A 34 0.87 -9.74 22.54
C GLU A 34 -0.24 -9.06 21.72
N TYR A 35 -1.03 -8.19 22.36
CA TYR A 35 -2.08 -7.46 21.66
C TYR A 35 -1.55 -6.56 20.54
N ALA A 36 -0.47 -5.82 20.80
CA ALA A 36 0.16 -4.94 19.82
C ALA A 36 0.67 -5.72 18.59
N ALA A 37 1.28 -6.90 18.82
CA ALA A 37 1.72 -7.78 17.75
C ALA A 37 0.54 -8.30 16.91
N ASN A 38 -0.53 -8.75 17.56
CA ASN A 38 -1.76 -9.21 16.89
C ASN A 38 -2.43 -8.07 16.11
N LEU A 39 -2.50 -6.87 16.69
CA LEU A 39 -3.05 -5.68 16.04
C LEU A 39 -2.23 -5.28 14.80
N ALA A 40 -0.89 -5.36 14.88
CA ALA A 40 -0.02 -5.09 13.74
C ALA A 40 -0.25 -6.09 12.60
N THR A 41 -0.36 -7.39 12.91
CA THR A 41 -0.68 -8.43 11.94
C THR A 41 -2.02 -8.18 11.26
N TRP A 42 -3.06 -7.91 12.05
CA TRP A 42 -4.39 -7.60 11.53
C TRP A 42 -4.41 -6.33 10.67
N LYS A 43 -3.75 -5.23 11.11
CA LYS A 43 -3.67 -3.99 10.32
C LYS A 43 -2.99 -4.19 8.97
N ARG A 44 -1.90 -4.97 8.92
CA ARG A 44 -1.23 -5.31 7.65
C ARG A 44 -2.13 -6.15 6.74
N ALA A 45 -2.84 -7.13 7.29
CA ALA A 45 -3.78 -7.94 6.52
C ALA A 45 -4.94 -7.11 5.98
N LYS A 46 -5.52 -6.25 6.83
CA LYS A 46 -6.56 -5.31 6.44
C LYS A 46 -6.09 -4.38 5.33
N GLN A 47 -4.90 -3.79 5.45
CA GLN A 47 -4.34 -2.91 4.41
C GLN A 47 -4.16 -3.65 3.08
N ARG A 48 -3.64 -4.88 3.10
CA ARG A 48 -3.53 -5.69 1.86
C ARG A 48 -4.89 -5.94 1.23
N HIS A 49 -5.87 -6.34 2.02
CA HIS A 49 -7.23 -6.57 1.54
C HIS A 49 -7.86 -5.31 0.94
N GLU A 50 -7.71 -4.15 1.59
CA GLU A 50 -8.20 -2.87 1.05
C GLU A 50 -7.50 -2.48 -0.27
N LEU A 51 -6.22 -2.83 -0.43
CA LEU A 51 -5.50 -2.61 -1.69
C LEU A 51 -5.95 -3.55 -2.80
N GLU A 52 -6.17 -4.83 -2.47
CA GLU A 52 -6.69 -5.83 -3.40
C GLU A 52 -8.10 -5.44 -3.87
N GLN A 53 -9.00 -5.08 -2.94
CA GLN A 53 -10.34 -4.60 -3.28
C GLN A 53 -10.30 -3.36 -4.17
N LYS A 54 -9.46 -2.38 -3.83
CA LYS A 54 -9.35 -1.17 -4.65
C LYS A 54 -8.79 -1.48 -6.05
N ARG A 55 -7.84 -2.41 -6.16
CA ARG A 55 -7.38 -2.88 -7.47
C ARG A 55 -8.54 -3.52 -8.23
N ASP A 56 -9.26 -4.45 -7.63
CA ASP A 56 -10.35 -5.14 -8.30
C ASP A 56 -11.48 -4.18 -8.73
N GLU A 57 -11.66 -3.05 -8.03
CA GLU A 57 -12.59 -1.97 -8.40
C GLU A 57 -12.07 -1.05 -9.52
N ASP A 58 -10.78 -0.71 -9.51
CA ASP A 58 -10.17 0.30 -10.40
C ASP A 58 -9.53 -0.31 -11.66
N GLU A 59 -9.21 -1.61 -11.64
CA GLU A 59 -8.52 -2.32 -12.72
C GLU A 59 -9.43 -2.41 -13.95
N ILE A 60 -8.84 -2.20 -15.11
CA ILE A 60 -9.57 -2.25 -16.36
C ILE A 60 -10.07 -3.66 -16.67
N GLU A 61 -11.24 -3.75 -17.27
CA GLU A 61 -11.81 -5.02 -17.72
C GLU A 61 -11.03 -5.59 -18.92
N GLU A 62 -11.22 -6.88 -19.22
CA GLU A 62 -10.56 -7.58 -20.32
C GLU A 62 -10.77 -6.90 -21.69
N GLY A 63 -11.96 -6.30 -21.92
CA GLY A 63 -12.24 -5.58 -23.15
C GLY A 63 -11.37 -4.33 -23.36
N GLU A 64 -11.08 -3.61 -22.29
CA GLU A 64 -10.19 -2.44 -22.29
C GLU A 64 -8.73 -2.85 -22.46
N LEU A 65 -8.36 -3.99 -21.88
CA LEU A 65 -7.03 -4.58 -22.01
C LEU A 65 -6.78 -4.99 -23.47
N LYS A 66 -7.77 -5.62 -24.10
CA LYS A 66 -7.75 -5.93 -25.53
C LYS A 66 -7.67 -4.68 -26.41
N ASN A 67 -8.34 -3.58 -26.04
CA ASN A 67 -8.23 -2.31 -26.78
C ASN A 67 -6.76 -1.82 -26.85
N LEU A 68 -6.03 -1.91 -25.73
CA LEU A 68 -4.61 -1.57 -25.69
C LEU A 68 -3.79 -2.49 -26.60
N GLU A 69 -4.03 -3.80 -26.54
CA GLU A 69 -3.34 -4.80 -27.37
C GLU A 69 -3.62 -4.63 -28.87
N ASP A 70 -4.87 -4.40 -29.27
CA ASP A 70 -5.29 -4.15 -30.65
C ASP A 70 -4.62 -2.87 -31.22
N ARG A 71 -4.20 -1.95 -30.33
CA ARG A 71 -3.45 -0.73 -30.65
C ARG A 71 -1.94 -0.89 -30.52
N GLU A 72 -1.46 -2.11 -30.30
CA GLU A 72 -0.04 -2.46 -30.10
C GLU A 72 0.60 -1.71 -28.91
N ILE A 73 -0.19 -1.35 -27.90
CA ILE A 73 0.29 -0.70 -26.67
C ILE A 73 0.62 -1.79 -25.65
N SER A 74 1.84 -1.78 -25.14
CA SER A 74 2.27 -2.78 -24.17
C SER A 74 1.50 -2.70 -22.86
N THR A 75 1.06 -3.87 -22.39
CA THR A 75 0.46 -4.13 -21.09
C THR A 75 1.42 -4.90 -20.15
N ASP A 76 2.70 -5.07 -20.52
CA ASP A 76 3.73 -5.62 -19.63
C ASP A 76 4.39 -4.48 -18.84
N PRO A 77 4.37 -4.49 -17.49
CA PRO A 77 5.01 -3.47 -16.68
C PRO A 77 6.52 -3.36 -16.93
N LYS A 78 7.19 -4.40 -17.42
CA LYS A 78 8.63 -4.37 -17.73
C LYS A 78 9.00 -3.47 -18.90
N ASP A 79 8.03 -3.13 -19.74
CA ASP A 79 8.23 -2.21 -20.86
C ASP A 79 8.19 -0.74 -20.41
N TYR A 80 7.92 -0.49 -19.12
CA TYR A 80 7.85 0.84 -18.52
C TYR A 80 8.94 1.01 -17.45
N GLU A 81 9.67 2.12 -17.50
CA GLU A 81 10.88 2.32 -16.68
C GLU A 81 10.58 2.40 -15.17
N LYS A 82 9.43 2.99 -14.79
CA LYS A 82 9.12 3.28 -13.37
C LYS A 82 8.08 2.35 -12.78
N VAL A 83 7.47 1.49 -13.60
CA VAL A 83 6.41 0.59 -13.15
C VAL A 83 7.05 -0.64 -12.50
N PRO A 84 6.72 -0.95 -11.24
CA PRO A 84 7.23 -2.16 -10.62
C PRO A 84 6.56 -3.38 -11.23
N THR A 85 7.31 -4.49 -11.30
CA THR A 85 6.81 -5.76 -11.83
C THR A 85 5.79 -6.45 -10.92
N GLY A 86 5.62 -5.98 -9.69
CA GLY A 86 4.69 -6.54 -8.71
C GLY A 86 3.74 -5.49 -8.15
N GLY A 87 2.44 -5.80 -8.15
CA GLY A 87 1.39 -4.98 -7.56
C GLY A 87 0.99 -3.73 -8.36
N ALA A 88 1.52 -3.57 -9.57
CA ALA A 88 1.02 -2.59 -10.53
C ALA A 88 -0.16 -3.17 -11.33
N TYR A 89 -1.14 -2.33 -11.65
CA TYR A 89 -2.30 -2.66 -12.48
C TYR A 89 -2.67 -1.47 -13.37
N ILE A 90 -3.38 -1.74 -14.47
CA ILE A 90 -3.83 -0.69 -15.38
C ILE A 90 -5.22 -0.22 -14.95
N THR A 91 -5.43 1.09 -14.92
CA THR A 91 -6.69 1.74 -14.55
C THR A 91 -7.04 2.85 -15.53
N ILE A 92 -8.31 3.22 -15.61
CA ILE A 92 -8.79 4.37 -16.39
C ILE A 92 -9.02 5.56 -15.47
N LYS A 93 -8.48 6.72 -15.84
CA LYS A 93 -8.73 7.98 -15.14
C LYS A 93 -9.35 9.00 -16.05
N GLU A 94 -10.43 9.60 -15.59
CA GLU A 94 -11.01 10.79 -16.19
C GLU A 94 -10.35 12.05 -15.60
N THR A 95 -9.54 12.74 -16.39
CA THR A 95 -8.86 13.97 -15.92
C THR A 95 -9.63 15.24 -16.25
N LYS A 96 -10.52 15.16 -17.25
CA LYS A 96 -11.48 16.21 -17.65
C LYS A 96 -12.74 15.53 -18.17
N PRO A 97 -13.92 16.18 -18.10
CA PRO A 97 -15.17 15.64 -18.64
C PRO A 97 -15.00 15.11 -20.07
N GLY A 98 -15.18 13.80 -20.25
CA GLY A 98 -15.06 13.12 -21.54
C GLY A 98 -13.63 12.84 -22.02
N TYR A 99 -12.62 13.02 -21.16
CA TYR A 99 -11.21 12.70 -21.45
C TYR A 99 -10.70 11.65 -20.46
N GLN A 100 -10.68 10.41 -20.93
CA GLN A 100 -10.23 9.24 -20.19
C GLN A 100 -8.88 8.75 -20.73
N TYR A 101 -8.04 8.30 -19.82
CA TYR A 101 -6.69 7.82 -20.12
C TYR A 101 -6.37 6.59 -19.30
N TYR A 102 -5.62 5.67 -19.90
CA TYR A 102 -5.04 4.52 -19.22
C TYR A 102 -3.79 4.94 -18.45
N TYR A 103 -3.67 4.41 -17.24
CA TYR A 103 -2.51 4.59 -16.39
C TYR A 103 -2.12 3.25 -15.76
N TRP A 104 -0.82 3.01 -15.64
CA TRP A 104 -0.31 2.12 -14.61
C TRP A 104 -0.52 2.77 -13.25
N GLN A 105 -0.94 1.99 -12.26
CA GLN A 105 -1.11 2.41 -10.88
C GLN A 105 -0.52 1.37 -9.93
N TRP A 106 0.22 1.83 -8.92
CA TRP A 106 0.80 0.98 -7.88
C TRP A 106 1.02 1.73 -6.57
N ARG A 107 1.33 0.97 -5.50
CA ARG A 107 1.71 1.52 -4.20
C ARG A 107 3.22 1.69 -4.07
N ASP A 108 3.63 2.85 -3.57
CA ASP A 108 4.98 3.16 -3.14
C ASP A 108 4.91 3.70 -1.71
N GLY A 109 5.18 2.82 -0.74
CA GLY A 109 4.92 3.07 0.68
C GLY A 109 3.45 3.42 0.93
N GLU A 110 3.22 4.63 1.46
CA GLU A 110 1.87 5.14 1.77
C GLU A 110 1.22 5.94 0.62
N SER A 111 1.95 6.17 -0.48
CA SER A 111 1.48 6.98 -1.60
C SER A 111 1.03 6.12 -2.79
N TRP A 112 0.12 6.65 -3.60
CA TRP A 112 -0.21 6.09 -4.91
C TRP A 112 0.69 6.71 -5.97
N LYS A 113 1.26 5.88 -6.83
CA LYS A 113 2.02 6.31 -8.01
C LYS A 113 1.25 5.93 -9.26
N ASN A 114 1.44 6.72 -10.32
CA ASN A 114 0.85 6.42 -11.62
C ASN A 114 1.83 6.75 -12.74
N GLU A 115 1.73 5.99 -13.82
CA GLU A 115 2.44 6.26 -15.08
C GLU A 115 1.45 6.23 -16.23
N TYR A 116 1.53 7.24 -17.09
CA TYR A 116 0.62 7.39 -18.22
C TYR A 116 0.92 6.35 -19.30
N ILE A 117 -0.14 5.74 -19.85
CA ILE A 117 -0.02 4.79 -20.96
C ILE A 117 -0.50 5.44 -22.26
N ALA A 118 -1.80 5.73 -22.36
CA ALA A 118 -2.42 6.19 -23.61
C ALA A 118 -3.82 6.80 -23.36
N PRO A 119 -4.40 7.57 -24.31
CA PRO A 119 -5.80 7.96 -24.22
C PRO A 119 -6.70 6.75 -24.50
N VAL A 120 -7.83 6.65 -23.80
CA VAL A 120 -8.86 5.64 -24.05
C VAL A 120 -9.48 5.89 -25.43
N ASN A 121 -9.85 7.14 -25.69
CA ASN A 121 -10.39 7.59 -26.97
C ASN A 121 -9.42 8.57 -27.65
N PRO A 122 -8.50 8.08 -28.50
CA PRO A 122 -7.67 8.96 -29.32
C PRO A 122 -8.58 9.73 -30.29
N LYS A 123 -8.56 11.06 -30.20
CA LYS A 123 -9.23 11.96 -31.16
C LYS A 123 -8.28 12.30 -32.30
#